data_AF-A0A6A6R5V5-F1
#
_entry.id   AF-A0A6A6R5V5-F1
#
_cell.length_a   1.000
_cell.length_b   1.000
_cell.length_c   1.000
_cell.angle_alpha   90.00
_cell.angle_beta   90.00
_cell.angle_gamma   90.00
#
_symmetry.space_group_name_H-M   'P 1'
#
loop_
_entity.id
_entity.type
_entity.pdbx_description
1 polymer ?
#
loop_
_entity_poly.entity_id
_entity_poly.type
_entity_poly.pdbx_seq_one_letter_code
_entity_poly.pdbx_strand_id
1 'polypeptide(L)' 'TAVLVLATLPQIEPMAAEISVLVMCHTRDLACQIKNEYARFSKYMPEVKTIAVYGSAPMQKDIDMHANKHQHPHIIVK' A
#
# COMPACT_ATOMS: atom_id res chain seq x y z
N THR A 1 1.42 -10.94 10.50
CA THR A 1 1.96 -9.84 9.66
C THR A 1 2.59 -10.35 8.38
N ALA A 2 3.64 -11.19 8.40
CA ALA A 2 4.29 -11.67 7.18
C ALA A 2 3.42 -12.58 6.28
N VAL A 3 2.55 -13.44 6.86
CA VAL A 3 1.70 -14.37 6.08
C VAL A 3 0.73 -13.63 5.17
N LEU A 4 0.12 -12.53 5.64
CA LEU A 4 -0.79 -11.72 4.82
C LEU A 4 -0.06 -11.11 3.62
N VAL A 5 1.12 -10.54 3.85
CA VAL A 5 1.93 -9.89 2.80
C VAL A 5 2.43 -10.93 1.80
N LEU A 6 2.89 -12.09 2.26
CA LEU A 6 3.36 -13.18 1.39
C LEU A 6 2.22 -13.84 0.59
N ALA A 7 0.98 -13.80 1.07
CA ALA A 7 -0.16 -14.35 0.36
C ALA A 7 -0.68 -13.40 -0.73
N THR A 8 -0.66 -12.09 -0.48
CA THR A 8 -1.20 -11.10 -1.41
C THR A 8 -0.18 -10.68 -2.47
N LEU A 9 1.09 -10.47 -2.10
CA LEU A 9 2.11 -9.93 -3.01
C LEU A 9 2.31 -10.75 -4.30
N PRO A 10 2.35 -12.11 -4.26
CA PRO A 10 2.52 -12.92 -5.47
C PRO A 10 1.29 -12.98 -6.36
N GLN A 11 0.11 -12.59 -5.86
CA GLN A 11 -1.14 -12.56 -6.62
C GLN A 11 -1.40 -11.21 -7.29
N ILE A 12 -0.59 -10.19 -7.00
CA ILE A 12 -0.76 -8.85 -7.57
C ILE A 12 -0.17 -8.83 -8.97
N GLU A 13 -1.02 -8.59 -9.96
CA GLU A 13 -0.63 -8.12 -11.28
C GLU A 13 -0.72 -6.59 -11.27
N PRO A 14 0.41 -5.85 -11.18
CA PRO A 14 0.37 -4.41 -11.05
C PRO A 14 -0.14 -3.76 -12.34
N MET A 15 -1.40 -3.30 -12.31
CA MET A 15 -2.01 -2.53 -13.38
C MET A 15 -1.97 -1.03 -13.07
N ALA A 16 -1.61 -0.23 -14.07
CA ALA A 16 -1.50 1.21 -13.92
C ALA A 16 -2.84 1.84 -13.51
N ALA A 17 -2.80 2.66 -12.46
CA ALA A 17 -3.96 3.38 -11.91
C ALA A 17 -5.07 2.48 -11.31
N GLU A 18 -4.74 1.26 -10.87
CA GLU A 18 -5.68 0.37 -10.17
C GLU A 18 -5.19 0.00 -8.77
N ILE A 19 -6.15 -0.16 -7.84
CA ILE A 19 -5.89 -0.66 -6.48
C ILE A 19 -6.28 -2.14 -6.46
N SER A 20 -5.30 -3.02 -6.25
CA SER A 20 -5.53 -4.47 -6.22
C SER A 20 -5.78 -4.99 -4.79
N VAL A 21 -5.21 -4.33 -3.78
CA VAL A 21 -5.23 -4.83 -2.39
C VAL A 21 -5.58 -3.72 -1.40
N LEU A 22 -6.57 -3.99 -0.55
CA LEU A 22 -6.91 -3.18 0.61
C LEU A 22 -6.69 -4.00 1.89
N VAL A 23 -5.85 -3.50 2.79
CA VAL A 23 -5.62 -4.08 4.12
C VAL A 23 -6.19 -3.15 5.18
N MET A 24 -7.13 -3.66 5.97
CA MET A 24 -7.75 -2.93 7.08
C MET A 24 -7.14 -3.40 8.40
N CYS A 25 -6.81 -2.46 9.27
CA CYS A 25 -6.25 -2.72 10.60
C CYS A 25 -6.81 -1.76 11.66
N HIS A 26 -6.60 -2.09 12.93
CA HIS A 26 -7.26 -1.41 14.05
C HIS A 26 -6.40 -0.30 14.68
N THR A 27 -5.10 -0.24 14.38
CA THR A 27 -4.18 0.72 14.98
C THR A 27 -3.18 1.27 13.97
N ARG A 28 -2.74 2.51 14.19
CA ARG A 28 -1.76 3.21 13.33
C ARG A 28 -0.42 2.48 13.29
N ASP A 29 0.03 1.95 14.44
CA ASP A 29 1.30 1.22 14.54
C ASP A 29 1.27 -0.06 13.70
N LEU A 30 0.12 -0.75 13.68
CA LEU A 30 -0.05 -1.94 12.85
C LEU A 30 -0.07 -1.58 11.36
N ALA A 31 -0.73 -0.49 10.96
CA ALA A 31 -0.71 0.00 9.57
C ALA A 31 0.72 0.30 9.09
N CYS A 32 1.50 0.99 9.93
CA CYS A 32 2.89 1.32 9.66
C CYS A 32 3.77 0.05 9.56
N GLN A 33 3.57 -0.90 10.48
CA GLN A 33 4.28 -2.17 10.46
C GLN A 33 3.98 -2.96 9.18
N ILE A 34 2.71 -3.09 8.80
CA ILE A 34 2.30 -3.80 7.57
C ILE A 34 2.88 -3.11 6.33
N LYS A 35 2.81 -1.77 6.27
CA LYS A 35 3.41 -1.00 5.16
C LYS A 35 4.91 -1.26 5.03
N ASN A 36 5.65 -1.29 6.14
CA ASN A 36 7.08 -1.55 6.13
C ASN A 36 7.41 -2.97 5.68
N GLU A 37 6.59 -3.96 6.05
CA GLU A 37 6.71 -5.33 5.54
C GLU A 37 6.47 -5.37 4.03
N TYR A 38 5.42 -4.73 3.52
CA TYR A 38 5.20 -4.61 2.07
C TYR A 38 6.40 -3.97 1.36
N ALA A 39 6.93 -2.85 1.87
CA ALA A 39 8.11 -2.21 1.29
C ALA A 39 9.36 -3.10 1.32
N ARG A 40 9.50 -3.93 2.35
CA ARG A 40 10.61 -4.88 2.48
C ARG A 40 10.52 -6.02 1.47
N PHE A 41 9.33 -6.58 1.27
CA PHE A 41 9.10 -7.68 0.34
C PHE A 41 8.99 -7.21 -1.12
N SER A 42 8.49 -6.00 -1.37
CA SER A 42 8.38 -5.40 -2.71
C SER A 42 9.67 -4.69 -3.16
N LYS A 43 10.78 -4.80 -2.41
CA LYS A 43 12.06 -4.13 -2.70
C LYS A 43 12.57 -4.38 -4.13
N TYR A 44 12.30 -5.55 -4.68
CA TYR A 44 12.72 -5.97 -6.02
C TYR A 44 11.60 -5.88 -7.07
N MET A 45 10.44 -5.31 -6.70
CA MET A 45 9.26 -5.16 -7.56
C MET A 45 8.95 -3.66 -7.73
N PRO A 46 9.66 -2.94 -8.61
CA PRO A 46 9.56 -1.48 -8.73
C PRO A 46 8.18 -0.98 -9.20
N GLU A 47 7.38 -1.88 -9.78
CA GLU A 47 6.03 -1.58 -10.25
C GLU A 47 5.03 -1.53 -9.08
N VAL A 48 5.28 -2.28 -8.00
CA VAL A 48 4.38 -2.36 -6.84
C VAL A 48 4.57 -1.13 -5.96
N LYS A 49 3.46 -0.44 -5.68
CA LYS A 49 3.43 0.78 -4.88
C LYS A 49 2.45 0.60 -3.73
N THR A 50 2.91 0.91 -2.53
CA THR A 50 2.15 0.70 -1.30
C THR A 50 2.05 2.00 -0.51
N ILE A 51 0.85 2.32 -0.04
CA ILE A 51 0.60 3.47 0.82
C ILE A 51 -0.08 3.02 2.12
N ALA A 52 0.17 3.73 3.21
CA ALA A 52 -0.60 3.62 4.43
C ALA A 52 -1.35 4.94 4.65
N VAL A 53 -2.67 4.86 4.78
CA VAL A 53 -3.56 6.00 5.01
C VAL A 53 -4.06 5.91 6.44
N TYR A 54 -3.61 6.84 7.28
CA TYR A 54 -4.06 6.95 8.66
C TYR A 54 -4.29 8.42 9.00
N GLY A 55 -5.32 8.70 9.81
CA GLY A 55 -5.94 10.03 9.99
C GLY A 55 -5.09 11.15 10.61
N SER A 56 -3.76 11.02 10.65
CA SER A 56 -2.85 12.11 11.01
C SER A 56 -2.29 12.88 9.82
N ALA A 57 -2.37 12.33 8.59
CA ALA A 57 -1.93 13.02 7.39
C ALA A 57 -3.07 13.87 6.81
N PRO A 58 -2.78 15.06 6.23
CA PRO A 58 -3.79 15.84 5.55
C PRO A 58 -4.32 15.08 4.33
N MET A 59 -5.65 14.91 4.24
CA MET A 59 -6.31 14.17 3.16
C MET A 59 -5.93 14.66 1.76
N GLN A 60 -5.57 15.95 1.63
CA GLN A 60 -5.09 16.53 0.37
C GLN A 60 -3.90 15.75 -0.21
N LYS A 61 -2.97 15.29 0.64
CA LYS A 61 -1.79 14.52 0.20
C LYS A 61 -2.18 13.15 -0.36
N ASP A 62 -3.17 12.50 0.27
CA ASP A 62 -3.67 11.22 -0.20
C ASP A 62 -4.38 11.41 -1.55
N ILE A 63 -5.23 12.44 -1.68
CA ILE A 63 -5.92 12.81 -2.92
C ILE A 63 -4.93 13.09 -4.05
N ASP A 64 -3.87 13.86 -3.79
CA ASP A 64 -2.85 14.18 -4.78
C ASP A 64 -2.06 12.91 -5.22
N MET A 65 -1.77 11.99 -4.30
CA MET A 65 -1.14 10.70 -4.64
C MET A 65 -2.04 9.82 -5.49
N HIS A 66 -3.36 9.81 -5.22
CA HIS A 66 -4.34 9.08 -6.03
C HIS A 66 -4.54 9.71 -7.41
N ALA A 67 -4.44 11.04 -7.54
CA ALA A 67 -4.57 11.74 -8.82
C ALA A 67 -3.36 11.50 -9.76
N ASN A 68 -2.18 11.21 -9.19
CA ASN A 68 -0.97 11.01 -9.97
C ASN A 68 -0.87 9.57 -10.50
N LYS A 69 -1.10 9.39 -11.82
CA LYS A 69 -0.97 8.09 -12.51
C LYS A 69 0.39 7.41 -12.31
N HIS A 70 1.46 8.19 -12.12
CA HIS A 70 2.80 7.64 -11.85
C HIS A 70 3.05 7.27 -10.39
N GLN A 71 2.25 7.74 -9.44
CA GLN A 71 2.41 7.40 -8.01
C GLN A 71 1.22 6.62 -7.45
N HIS A 72 0.27 6.24 -8.31
CA HIS A 72 -0.92 5.52 -7.91
C HIS A 72 -0.56 4.22 -7.16
N PRO A 73 -1.06 4.04 -5.93
CA PRO A 73 -0.77 2.86 -5.13
C PRO A 73 -1.58 1.66 -5.62
N HIS A 74 -0.96 0.48 -5.61
CA HIS A 74 -1.61 -0.81 -5.87
C HIS A 74 -2.11 -1.45 -4.57
N ILE A 75 -1.48 -1.09 -3.44
CA ILE A 75 -1.76 -1.63 -2.12
C ILE A 75 -2.04 -0.46 -1.17
N ILE A 76 -3.19 -0.50 -0.50
CA ILE A 76 -3.58 0.48 0.52
C ILE A 76 -3.70 -0.23 1.87
N VAL A 77 -3.07 0.34 2.89
CA VAL A 77 -3.20 -0.09 4.29
C VAL A 77 -3.91 1.02 5.07
N LYS A 78 -5.02 0.68 5.74
CA LYS A 78 -5.83 1.62 6.53
C LYS A 78 -5.95 1.14 7.96
#